data_AF-A0A4Y2GLU9-F1
#
_entry.id   AF-A0A4Y2GLU9-F1
#
_cell.length_a   1.000
_cell.length_b   1.000
_cell.length_c   1.000
_cell.angle_alpha   90.00
_cell.angle_beta   90.00
_cell.angle_gamma   90.00
#
_symmetry.space_group_name_H-M   'P 1'
#
loop_
_entity.id
_entity.type
_entity.pdbx_description
1 polymer ?
#
loop_
_entity_poly.entity_id
_entity_poly.type
_entity_poly.pdbx_seq_one_letter_code
_entity_poly.pdbx_strand_id
1 'polypeptide(L)'
;MDPFGCLTLSFICRSRPQPIIFWPPAAKKALINIKNVDQKCLVWCVLVALHLFELYPEKVSNYLPLQQELRLGNVTCPVQSCKVPTIEKLNNLRINVFLNEDEEVFPLYISKREDNRVINLLYITQGDGKHYLVCI
;
A
#
# COMPACT_ATOMS: atom_id res chain seq x y z
N MET A 1 18.87 -22.77 14.09
CA MET A 1 19.38 -21.95 12.99
C MET A 1 18.41 -22.12 11.84
N ASP A 2 17.44 -21.21 11.73
CA ASP A 2 16.42 -21.22 10.67
C ASP A 2 16.90 -20.41 9.46
N PRO A 3 16.77 -20.91 8.21
CA PRO A 3 17.33 -20.26 7.02
C PRO A 3 16.39 -19.26 6.34
N PHE A 4 15.24 -18.94 6.92
CA PHE A 4 14.31 -17.95 6.39
C PHE A 4 13.87 -16.99 7.49
N GLY A 5 14.57 -15.86 7.59
CA GLY A 5 14.32 -14.78 8.56
C GLY A 5 13.03 -14.01 8.29
N CYS A 6 11.90 -14.70 8.28
CA CYS A 6 10.57 -14.11 8.38
C CYS A 6 10.08 -14.39 9.80
N LEU A 7 10.36 -13.45 10.71
CA LEU A 7 9.84 -13.53 12.06
C LEU A 7 8.32 -13.57 11.98
N THR A 8 7.77 -14.62 12.58
CA THR A 8 6.36 -14.77 12.89
C THR A 8 5.84 -13.48 13.54
N LEU A 9 4.67 -13.07 13.08
CA LEU A 9 3.97 -11.83 13.39
C LEU A 9 3.39 -11.83 14.82
N SER A 10 4.19 -12.20 15.82
CA SER A 10 3.74 -12.27 17.22
C SER A 10 4.61 -11.52 18.23
N PHE A 11 5.76 -10.93 17.89
CA PHE A 11 6.60 -10.26 18.91
C PHE A 11 7.44 -9.06 18.43
N ILE A 12 6.86 -8.06 17.77
CA ILE A 12 7.46 -6.70 17.60
C ILE A 12 6.26 -5.75 17.40
N CYS A 13 5.90 -4.71 18.16
CA CYS A 13 6.61 -3.78 19.03
C CYS A 13 5.60 -3.18 20.05
N ARG A 14 5.43 -3.75 21.24
CA ARG A 14 4.86 -3.00 22.38
C ARG A 14 5.99 -2.14 22.94
N SER A 15 6.15 -0.90 22.48
CA SER A 15 6.82 0.23 23.17
C SER A 15 7.25 1.35 22.21
N ARG A 16 6.32 1.93 21.45
CA ARG A 16 6.40 3.34 21.05
C ARG A 16 4.97 3.86 20.94
N PRO A 17 4.59 4.95 21.64
CA PRO A 17 3.32 5.62 21.36
C PRO A 17 3.48 6.26 19.97
N GLN A 18 3.05 5.53 18.94
CA GLN A 18 2.86 6.10 17.61
C GLN A 18 1.58 6.95 17.67
N PRO A 19 1.52 8.09 16.98
CA PRO A 19 0.29 8.88 16.94
C PRO A 19 -0.82 7.98 16.39
N ILE A 20 -1.87 7.80 17.18
CA ILE A 20 -3.13 7.21 16.73
C ILE A 20 -3.64 8.17 15.66
N ILE A 21 -3.46 7.82 14.39
CA ILE A 21 -4.10 8.56 13.30
C ILE A 21 -5.56 8.15 13.37
N PHE A 22 -6.35 8.93 14.10
CA PHE A 22 -7.80 8.80 14.10
C PHE A 22 -8.29 9.09 12.67
N TRP A 23 -8.70 8.04 11.96
CA TRP A 23 -9.25 8.17 10.62
C TRP A 23 -10.75 8.46 10.73
N PRO A 24 -11.22 9.66 10.34
CA PRO A 24 -12.64 9.98 10.43
C PRO A 24 -13.45 9.08 9.47
N PRO A 25 -14.67 8.64 9.85
CA PRO A 25 -15.54 7.81 9.01
C PRO A 25 -15.81 8.37 7.60
N ALA A 26 -15.70 9.69 7.43
CA ALA A 26 -15.83 10.38 6.14
C ALA A 26 -14.80 9.91 5.09
N ALA A 27 -13.67 9.37 5.53
CA ALA A 27 -12.59 8.99 4.64
C ALA A 27 -12.77 7.58 4.02
N LYS A 28 -13.88 6.88 4.31
CA LYS A 28 -14.37 5.77 3.45
C LYS A 28 -14.74 6.26 2.04
N LYS A 29 -15.07 7.55 1.85
CA LYS A 29 -15.29 8.16 0.52
C LYS A 29 -13.99 8.55 -0.21
N ALA A 30 -12.84 8.41 0.45
CA ALA A 30 -11.52 8.78 -0.05
C ALA A 30 -10.65 7.54 -0.37
N LEU A 31 -11.22 6.33 -0.34
CA LEU A 31 -10.51 5.10 -0.65
C LEU A 31 -10.96 4.56 -2.01
N ILE A 32 -10.02 4.35 -2.92
CA ILE A 32 -10.28 3.60 -4.15
C ILE A 32 -9.84 2.15 -3.94
N ASN A 33 -10.81 1.26 -4.00
CA ASN A 33 -10.56 -0.18 -4.11
C ASN A 33 -10.51 -0.58 -5.58
N ILE A 34 -9.28 -0.67 -6.13
CA ILE A 34 -9.06 -1.14 -7.50
C ILE A 34 -9.60 -2.57 -7.67
N LYS A 35 -10.40 -2.78 -8.71
CA LYS A 35 -11.02 -4.07 -9.03
C LYS A 35 -10.09 -4.87 -9.94
N ASN A 36 -9.11 -5.55 -9.35
CA ASN A 36 -8.22 -6.45 -10.06
C ASN A 36 -8.47 -7.92 -9.69
N VAL A 37 -8.26 -8.81 -10.66
CA VAL A 37 -8.32 -10.29 -10.48
C VAL A 37 -6.93 -10.93 -10.35
N ASP A 38 -5.87 -10.15 -10.62
CA ASP A 38 -4.48 -10.56 -10.46
C ASP A 38 -3.95 -10.24 -9.06
N GLN A 39 -2.68 -10.54 -8.81
CA GLN A 39 -2.02 -10.29 -7.52
C GLN A 39 -1.27 -8.95 -7.48
N LYS A 40 -1.58 -8.01 -8.39
CA LYS A 40 -0.83 -6.75 -8.59
C LYS A 40 -1.50 -5.54 -7.92
N CYS A 41 -2.32 -5.74 -6.90
CA CYS A 41 -3.09 -4.68 -6.23
C CYS A 41 -2.24 -3.45 -5.82
N LEU A 42 -1.03 -3.66 -5.27
CA LEU A 42 -0.12 -2.55 -4.95
C LEU A 42 0.31 -1.76 -6.19
N VAL A 43 0.64 -2.46 -7.28
CA VAL A 43 1.03 -1.82 -8.56
C VAL A 43 -0.09 -0.91 -9.03
N TRP A 44 -1.31 -1.44 -9.06
CA TRP A 44 -2.48 -0.71 -9.51
C TRP A 44 -2.78 0.49 -8.61
N CYS A 45 -2.69 0.33 -7.28
CA CYS A 45 -2.91 1.45 -6.34
C CYS A 45 -1.89 2.58 -6.53
N VAL A 46 -0.61 2.25 -6.76
CA VAL A 46 0.42 3.27 -7.01
C VAL A 46 0.14 3.98 -8.34
N LEU A 47 -0.26 3.24 -9.39
CA LEU A 47 -0.61 3.86 -10.69
C LEU A 47 -1.84 4.77 -10.59
N VAL A 48 -2.87 4.39 -9.82
CA VAL A 48 -4.02 5.26 -9.51
C VAL A 48 -3.55 6.54 -8.81
N ALA A 49 -2.67 6.41 -7.82
CA ALA A 49 -2.14 7.56 -7.09
C ALA A 49 -1.30 8.49 -7.98
N LEU A 50 -0.67 7.96 -9.02
CA LEU A 50 0.11 8.75 -9.99
C LEU A 50 -0.79 9.41 -11.03
N HIS A 51 -1.79 8.68 -11.53
CA HIS A 51 -2.63 9.05 -12.67
C HIS A 51 -4.12 8.95 -12.33
N LEU A 52 -4.63 9.86 -11.52
CA LEU A 52 -6.03 9.80 -11.12
C LEU A 52 -6.97 10.05 -12.32
N PHE A 53 -7.82 9.08 -12.63
CA PHE A 53 -8.88 9.22 -13.64
C PHE A 53 -10.19 9.67 -12.99
N GLU A 54 -10.89 10.62 -13.61
CA GLU A 54 -12.17 11.12 -13.10
C GLU A 54 -13.30 10.09 -13.19
N LEU A 55 -13.32 9.30 -14.27
CA LEU A 55 -14.35 8.31 -14.54
C LEU A 55 -13.84 6.90 -14.27
N TYR A 56 -14.49 6.22 -13.32
CA TYR A 56 -14.21 4.83 -12.94
C TYR A 56 -12.74 4.59 -12.54
N PRO A 57 -12.21 5.33 -11.56
CA PRO A 57 -10.81 5.22 -11.15
C PRO A 57 -10.43 3.83 -10.62
N GLU A 58 -11.41 2.97 -10.30
CA GLU A 58 -11.17 1.61 -9.83
C GLU A 58 -10.88 0.59 -10.94
N LYS A 59 -11.02 0.95 -12.23
CA LYS A 59 -10.85 0.03 -13.36
C LYS A 59 -9.38 -0.13 -13.76
N VAL A 60 -8.88 -1.35 -13.69
CA VAL A 60 -7.52 -1.71 -14.14
C VAL A 60 -7.24 -1.34 -15.60
N SER A 61 -8.25 -1.42 -16.48
CA SER A 61 -8.12 -1.08 -17.90
C SER A 61 -7.58 0.33 -18.14
N ASN A 62 -7.86 1.28 -17.24
CA ASN A 62 -7.39 2.65 -17.34
C ASN A 62 -5.87 2.75 -17.14
N TYR A 63 -5.29 1.84 -16.36
CA TYR A 63 -3.88 1.85 -15.96
C TYR A 63 -3.04 0.80 -16.67
N LEU A 64 -3.65 -0.15 -17.37
CA LEU A 64 -2.95 -1.21 -18.08
C LEU A 64 -1.86 -0.67 -19.05
N PRO A 65 -2.09 0.41 -19.82
CA PRO A 65 -1.04 0.98 -20.67
C PRO A 65 0.14 1.58 -19.88
N LEU A 66 -0.10 1.99 -18.64
CA LEU A 66 0.87 2.67 -17.76
C LEU A 66 1.63 1.67 -16.88
N GLN A 67 1.34 0.37 -16.98
CA GLN A 67 1.91 -0.64 -16.08
C GLN A 67 3.45 -0.67 -16.07
N GLN A 68 4.08 -0.28 -17.19
CA GLN A 68 5.54 -0.26 -17.33
C GLN A 68 6.21 0.92 -16.61
N GLU A 69 5.45 1.95 -16.22
CA GLU A 69 6.00 3.11 -15.51
C GLU A 69 6.46 2.75 -14.09
N LEU A 70 5.80 1.77 -13.45
CA LEU A 70 6.17 1.28 -12.15
C LEU A 70 7.15 0.12 -12.25
N ARG A 71 8.37 0.34 -11.77
CA ARG A 71 9.44 -0.65 -11.74
C ARG A 71 9.36 -1.49 -10.46
N LEU A 72 9.33 -2.81 -10.59
CA LEU A 72 9.36 -3.73 -9.45
C LEU A 72 10.76 -4.31 -9.17
N GLY A 73 11.66 -4.26 -10.15
CA GLY A 73 12.98 -4.91 -10.05
C GLY A 73 12.82 -6.41 -9.78
N ASN A 74 13.42 -6.90 -8.70
CA ASN A 74 13.35 -8.31 -8.30
C ASN A 74 12.15 -8.62 -7.38
N VAL A 75 11.27 -7.65 -7.11
CA VAL A 75 10.09 -7.86 -6.27
C VAL A 75 9.00 -8.53 -7.10
N THR A 76 8.47 -9.64 -6.61
CA THR A 76 7.36 -10.35 -7.24
C THR A 76 6.02 -9.98 -6.59
N CYS A 77 4.94 -10.18 -7.34
CA CYS A 77 3.58 -10.04 -6.81
C CYS A 77 3.13 -11.37 -6.18
N PRO A 78 2.38 -11.33 -5.06
CA PRO A 78 1.84 -10.15 -4.39
C PRO A 78 2.91 -9.45 -3.56
N VAL A 79 2.94 -8.11 -3.62
CA VAL A 79 3.97 -7.32 -2.93
C VAL A 79 3.72 -7.33 -1.42
N GLN A 80 4.66 -7.90 -0.69
CA GLN A 80 4.69 -7.83 0.77
C GLN A 80 5.05 -6.41 1.22
N SER A 81 4.45 -5.94 2.31
CA SER A 81 4.67 -4.59 2.85
C SER A 81 6.15 -4.30 3.13
N CYS A 82 6.92 -5.30 3.56
CA CYS A 82 8.36 -5.19 3.79
C CYS A 82 9.19 -4.89 2.53
N LYS A 83 8.63 -5.08 1.33
CA LYS A 83 9.28 -4.78 0.04
C LYS A 83 8.92 -3.40 -0.51
N VAL A 84 7.98 -2.69 0.11
CA VAL A 84 7.57 -1.34 -0.28
C VAL A 84 8.75 -0.34 -0.29
N PRO A 85 9.69 -0.34 0.67
CA PRO A 85 10.84 0.55 0.62
C PRO A 85 11.72 0.36 -0.63
N THR A 86 11.82 -0.88 -1.14
CA THR A 86 12.55 -1.19 -2.37
C THR A 86 11.87 -0.57 -3.59
N ILE A 87 10.55 -0.71 -3.69
CA ILE A 87 9.75 -0.12 -4.77
C ILE A 87 9.78 1.41 -4.69
N GLU A 88 9.61 1.97 -3.50
CA GLU A 88 9.69 3.41 -3.25
C GLU A 88 11.01 3.99 -3.78
N LYS A 89 12.14 3.41 -3.37
CA LYS A 89 13.47 3.86 -3.77
C LYS A 89 13.69 3.71 -5.28
N LEU A 90 13.27 2.59 -5.86
CA LEU A 90 13.49 2.29 -7.28
C LEU A 90 12.74 3.26 -8.22
N ASN A 91 11.60 3.78 -7.77
CA ASN A 91 10.75 4.66 -8.56
C ASN A 91 10.81 6.13 -8.15
N ASN A 92 11.66 6.47 -7.17
CA ASN A 92 11.74 7.83 -6.61
C ASN A 92 10.37 8.34 -6.10
N LEU A 93 9.61 7.48 -5.43
CA LEU A 93 8.30 7.81 -4.87
C LEU A 93 8.40 8.10 -3.38
N ARG A 94 7.32 8.62 -2.79
CA ARG A 94 7.14 8.74 -1.34
C ARG A 94 5.87 7.97 -0.97
N ILE A 95 6.01 6.81 -0.33
CA ILE A 95 4.89 5.89 -0.06
C ILE A 95 4.72 5.69 1.44
N ASN A 96 3.50 5.86 1.92
CA ASN A 96 3.08 5.42 3.24
C ASN A 96 2.12 4.24 3.08
N VAL A 97 2.23 3.26 3.97
CA VAL A 97 1.32 2.13 4.07
C VAL A 97 0.76 2.09 5.48
N PHE A 98 -0.55 2.12 5.56
CA PHE A 98 -1.31 1.95 6.78
C PHE A 98 -1.99 0.59 6.77
N LEU A 99 -2.18 -0.02 7.93
CA LEU A 99 -2.92 -1.26 8.13
C LEU A 99 -4.22 -0.92 8.87
N ASN A 100 -5.35 -1.46 8.42
CA ASN A 100 -6.60 -1.39 9.17
C ASN A 100 -6.87 -2.76 9.81
N GLU A 101 -6.83 -2.81 11.14
CA GLU A 101 -7.20 -3.97 11.96
C GLU A 101 -8.19 -3.52 13.02
N ASP A 102 -9.30 -4.24 13.17
CA ASP A 102 -10.33 -3.98 14.19
C ASP A 102 -10.81 -2.53 14.29
N GLU A 103 -11.01 -1.88 13.13
CA GLU A 103 -11.40 -0.47 12.98
C GLU A 103 -10.34 0.55 13.42
N GLU A 104 -9.15 0.10 13.78
CA GLU A 104 -7.99 0.93 14.09
C GLU A 104 -7.00 0.94 12.92
N VAL A 105 -6.35 2.10 12.72
CA VAL A 105 -5.38 2.30 11.65
C VAL A 105 -3.98 2.46 12.21
N PHE A 106 -3.08 1.58 11.78
CA PHE A 106 -1.68 1.55 12.22
C PHE A 106 -0.74 1.87 11.07
N PRO A 107 0.34 2.63 11.30
CA PRO A 107 1.39 2.78 10.30
C PRO A 107 2.16 1.47 10.14
N LEU A 108 2.05 0.84 8.96
CA LEU A 108 2.82 -0.35 8.61
C LEU A 108 4.18 0.02 8.01
N TYR A 109 4.21 1.11 7.24
CA TYR A 109 5.42 1.71 6.69
C TYR A 109 5.19 3.21 6.49
N ILE A 110 6.07 4.05 7.01
CA ILE A 110 6.07 5.50 6.74
C ILE A 110 7.36 5.83 6.01
N SER A 111 7.22 6.52 4.87
CA SER A 111 8.36 7.01 4.12
C SER A 111 9.21 7.93 4.98
N LYS A 112 10.54 7.75 4.91
CA LYS A 112 11.49 8.70 5.52
C LYS A 112 11.75 9.91 4.63
N ARG A 113 11.17 9.91 3.42
CA ARG A 113 11.32 10.99 2.46
C ARG A 113 10.38 12.13 2.80
N GLU A 114 10.87 13.34 2.60
CA GLU A 114 10.08 14.57 2.76
C GLU A 114 9.78 15.22 1.41
N ASP A 115 10.51 14.81 0.37
CA ASP A 115 10.33 15.24 -1.01
C ASP A 115 9.23 14.42 -1.72
N ASN A 116 8.64 15.02 -2.76
CA ASN A 116 7.54 14.47 -3.58
C ASN A 116 6.17 14.41 -2.89
N ARG A 117 5.13 14.29 -3.73
CA ARG A 117 3.77 13.99 -3.30
C ARG A 117 3.74 12.64 -2.60
N VAL A 118 3.12 12.61 -1.42
CA VAL A 118 2.92 11.38 -0.66
C VAL A 118 1.83 10.53 -1.29
N ILE A 119 2.10 9.24 -1.45
CA ILE A 119 1.13 8.21 -1.84
C ILE A 119 0.77 7.45 -0.57
N ASN A 120 -0.48 7.57 -0.13
CA ASN A 120 -0.97 6.86 1.03
C ASN A 120 -1.73 5.61 0.57
N LEU A 121 -1.28 4.44 1.02
CA LEU A 121 -1.91 3.16 0.76
C LEU A 121 -2.51 2.61 2.05
N LEU A 122 -3.66 1.96 1.94
CA LEU A 122 -4.28 1.20 3.02
C LEU A 122 -4.20 -0.28 2.70
N TYR A 123 -3.56 -1.03 3.58
CA TYR A 123 -3.48 -2.48 3.56
C TYR A 123 -4.60 -3.05 4.42
N ILE A 124 -5.43 -3.90 3.84
CA ILE A 124 -6.56 -4.53 4.52
C ILE A 124 -6.44 -6.05 4.46
N THR A 125 -6.92 -6.68 5.53
CA THR A 125 -7.09 -8.13 5.64
C THR A 125 -8.59 -8.42 5.77
N GLN A 126 -9.18 -9.08 4.77
CA GLN A 126 -10.57 -9.55 4.81
C GLN A 126 -10.59 -11.08 4.66
N GLY A 127 -10.87 -11.78 5.77
CA GLY A 127 -10.71 -13.23 5.83
C GLY A 127 -9.26 -13.63 5.52
N ASP A 128 -9.07 -14.53 4.56
CA ASP A 128 -7.74 -14.94 4.08
C ASP A 128 -7.15 -13.98 3.01
N GLY A 129 -7.94 -13.00 2.55
CA GLY A 129 -7.58 -12.07 1.49
C GLY A 129 -6.78 -10.87 2.00
N LYS A 130 -5.69 -10.54 1.30
CA LYS A 130 -4.84 -9.37 1.55
C LYS A 130 -4.91 -8.43 0.37
N HIS A 131 -5.27 -7.16 0.60
CA HIS A 131 -5.46 -6.20 -0.48
C HIS A 131 -4.92 -4.82 -0.14
N TYR A 132 -4.49 -4.08 -1.15
CA TYR A 132 -4.13 -2.66 -1.01
C TYR A 132 -5.22 -1.81 -1.63
N LEU A 133 -5.53 -0.70 -0.97
CA LEU A 133 -6.36 0.39 -1.45
C LEU A 133 -5.51 1.65 -1.50
N VAL A 134 -5.88 2.60 -2.34
CA VAL A 134 -5.23 3.93 -2.38
C VAL A 134 -6.14 4.95 -1.70
N CYS A 135 -5.53 5.79 -0.86
CA CYS A 135 -6.19 6.97 -0.29
C CYS A 135 -5.95 8.15 -1.23
N ILE A 136 -7.03 8.78 -1.70
CA ILE A 136 -7.02 10.02 -2.51
C ILE A 136 -7.44 11.23 -1.70
#